data_AF-A0A9X2N7Q1-F1
#
_entry.id   AF-A0A9X2N7Q1-F1
#
_cell.length_a   1.000
_cell.length_b   1.000
_cell.length_c   1.000
_cell.angle_alpha   90.00
_cell.angle_beta   90.00
_cell.angle_gamma   90.00
#
_symmetry.space_group_name_H-M   'P 1'
#
loop_
_entity.id
_entity.type
_entity.pdbx_description
1 polymer ?
#
loop_
_entity_poly.entity_id
_entity_poly.type
_entity_poly.pdbx_seq_one_letter_code
_entity_poly.pdbx_strand_id
1 'polypeptide(L)'
;MTAPDAGYPALVLLEVLPWWLGLTGLWVLTLSTPSLPEIAVAAVAGLLCAFAARAARRAVGGAWRFRIRWVRWLLTLPWTAVRESALALVKVVRHPRAGRFDTVRLPGEPEAVHDARAAAAAVVIGCTPGTMVVASPDDLVVHRLLDGDSRVLDEVRR
;
A
#
# COMPACT_ATOMS: atom_id res chain seq x y z
N MET A 1 8.20 -44.40 -10.22
CA MET A 1 8.14 -43.29 -11.20
C MET A 1 7.02 -42.37 -10.75
N THR A 2 7.34 -41.44 -9.84
CA THR A 2 6.39 -40.50 -9.21
C THR A 2 6.07 -39.38 -10.20
N ALA A 3 4.78 -39.09 -10.41
CA ALA A 3 4.34 -38.03 -11.30
C ALA A 3 4.93 -36.67 -10.86
N PRO A 4 5.33 -35.80 -11.80
CA PRO A 4 5.82 -34.47 -11.46
C PRO A 4 4.73 -33.65 -10.77
N ASP A 5 5.09 -33.01 -9.65
CA ASP A 5 4.24 -32.14 -8.84
C ASP A 5 3.70 -30.96 -9.66
N ALA A 6 2.55 -31.14 -10.31
CA ALA A 6 1.86 -30.08 -11.08
C ALA A 6 1.53 -28.83 -10.22
N GLY A 7 1.63 -28.92 -8.89
CA GLY A 7 1.41 -27.81 -7.96
C GLY A 7 2.54 -26.78 -7.92
N TYR A 8 3.80 -27.17 -8.15
CA TYR A 8 4.94 -26.23 -8.09
C TYR A 8 4.91 -25.13 -9.16
N PRO A 9 4.71 -25.43 -10.47
CA PRO A 9 4.66 -24.39 -11.50
C PRO A 9 3.44 -23.47 -11.33
N ALA A 10 2.30 -24.00 -10.88
CA ALA A 10 1.09 -23.22 -10.64
C ALA A 10 1.28 -22.18 -9.53
N LEU A 11 1.94 -22.54 -8.42
CA LEU A 11 2.26 -21.60 -7.34
C LEU A 11 3.27 -20.54 -7.78
N VAL A 12 4.23 -20.91 -8.64
CA VAL A 12 5.17 -19.94 -9.19
C VAL A 12 4.44 -18.92 -10.05
N LEU A 13 3.58 -19.40 -10.95
CA LEU A 13 2.83 -18.55 -11.86
C LEU A 13 1.87 -17.62 -11.11
N LEU A 14 1.13 -18.13 -10.12
CA LEU A 14 0.21 -17.32 -9.30
C LEU A 14 0.90 -16.20 -8.54
N GLU A 15 2.17 -16.37 -8.18
CA GLU A 15 2.94 -15.34 -7.48
C GLU A 15 3.63 -14.36 -8.45
N VAL A 16 4.19 -14.84 -9.57
CA VAL A 16 4.93 -14.01 -10.54
C VAL A 16 4.00 -13.22 -11.44
N LEU A 17 2.88 -13.81 -11.87
CA LEU A 17 1.96 -13.19 -12.83
C LEU A 17 1.40 -11.83 -12.34
N PRO A 18 0.96 -11.68 -11.08
CA PRO A 18 0.50 -10.37 -10.58
C PRO A 18 1.61 -9.31 -10.56
N TRP A 19 2.82 -9.69 -10.17
CA TRP A 19 3.97 -8.77 -10.21
C TRP A 19 4.29 -8.34 -11.63
N TRP A 20 4.32 -9.30 -12.56
CA TRP A 20 4.60 -9.03 -13.97
C TRP A 20 3.56 -8.09 -14.59
N LEU A 21 2.28 -8.43 -14.47
CA LEU A 21 1.19 -7.61 -15.01
C LEU A 21 1.14 -6.23 -14.35
N GLY A 22 1.35 -6.15 -13.03
CA GLY A 22 1.37 -4.89 -12.29
C GLY A 22 2.52 -3.97 -12.72
N LEU A 23 3.73 -4.50 -12.86
CA LEU A 23 4.92 -3.73 -13.23
C LEU A 23 4.90 -3.32 -14.71
N THR A 24 4.51 -4.23 -15.61
CA THR A 24 4.35 -3.92 -17.03
C THR A 24 3.22 -2.91 -17.23
N GLY A 25 2.08 -3.08 -16.55
CA GLY A 25 0.98 -2.12 -16.58
C GLY A 25 1.40 -0.74 -16.06
N LEU A 26 2.12 -0.70 -14.94
CA LEU A 26 2.67 0.55 -14.40
C LEU A 26 3.59 1.25 -15.40
N TRP A 27 4.52 0.52 -16.03
CA TRP A 27 5.38 1.08 -17.07
C TRP A 27 4.56 1.65 -18.22
N VAL A 28 3.62 0.88 -18.77
CA VAL A 28 2.79 1.33 -19.90
C VAL A 28 2.00 2.59 -19.54
N LEU A 29 1.50 2.71 -18.31
CA LEU A 29 0.83 3.93 -17.84
C LEU A 29 1.74 5.17 -17.81
N THR A 30 3.06 4.99 -17.75
CA THR A 30 4.02 6.11 -17.85
C THR A 30 4.29 6.54 -19.30
N LEU A 31 3.93 5.72 -20.30
CA LEU A 31 4.12 6.06 -21.71
C LEU A 31 3.01 6.99 -22.19
N SER A 32 3.38 8.16 -22.73
CA SER A 32 2.40 9.10 -23.31
C SER A 32 1.80 8.58 -24.61
N THR A 33 2.54 7.76 -25.37
CA THR A 33 2.07 7.16 -26.62
C THR A 33 2.65 5.76 -26.73
N PRO A 34 1.93 4.73 -26.26
CA PRO A 34 2.47 3.37 -26.21
C PRO A 34 2.63 2.80 -27.63
N SER A 35 3.85 2.39 -27.97
CA SER A 35 4.16 1.64 -29.18
C SER A 35 4.36 0.14 -28.91
N LEU A 36 4.16 -0.71 -29.92
CA LEU A 36 4.37 -2.16 -29.78
C LEU A 36 5.79 -2.54 -29.30
N PRO A 37 6.88 -1.93 -29.81
CA PRO A 37 8.22 -2.20 -29.29
C PRO A 37 8.38 -1.84 -27.81
N GLU A 38 7.81 -0.72 -27.36
CA GLU A 38 7.89 -0.30 -25.96
C GLU A 38 7.09 -1.23 -25.04
N ILE A 39 5.91 -1.69 -25.47
CA ILE A 39 5.12 -2.67 -24.72
C ILE A 39 5.91 -3.98 -24.60
N ALA A 40 6.58 -4.44 -25.66
CA ALA A 40 7.41 -5.64 -25.62
C ALA A 40 8.58 -5.49 -24.64
N VAL A 41 9.27 -4.34 -24.65
CA VAL A 41 10.35 -4.03 -23.71
C VAL A 41 9.81 -4.00 -22.27
N ALA A 42 8.67 -3.35 -22.03
CA ALA A 42 8.02 -3.29 -20.73
C ALA A 42 7.60 -4.69 -20.22
N ALA A 43 7.17 -5.57 -21.10
CA ALA A 43 6.83 -6.95 -20.76
C ALA A 43 8.06 -7.75 -20.33
N VAL A 44 9.17 -7.66 -21.08
CA VAL A 44 10.42 -8.37 -20.76
C VAL A 44 11.04 -7.82 -19.46
N ALA A 45 11.17 -6.50 -19.34
CA ALA A 45 11.71 -5.86 -18.15
C ALA A 45 10.83 -6.12 -16.92
N GLY A 46 9.49 -6.03 -17.07
CA GLY A 46 8.53 -6.34 -16.01
C GLY A 46 8.66 -7.78 -15.53
N LEU A 47 8.95 -8.74 -16.42
CA LEU A 47 9.12 -10.14 -16.05
C LEU A 47 10.36 -10.34 -15.18
N LEU A 48 11.50 -9.74 -15.54
CA LEU A 48 12.71 -9.78 -14.73
C LEU A 48 12.47 -9.17 -13.35
N CYS A 49 11.81 -8.01 -13.30
CA CYS A 49 11.45 -7.35 -12.05
C CYS A 49 10.45 -8.18 -11.22
N ALA A 50 9.55 -8.94 -11.84
CA ALA A 50 8.62 -9.81 -11.13
C ALA A 50 9.34 -10.95 -10.39
N PHE A 51 10.38 -11.53 -10.98
CA PHE A 51 11.22 -12.51 -10.29
C PHE A 51 12.03 -11.86 -9.15
N ALA A 52 12.55 -10.65 -9.35
CA ALA A 52 13.23 -9.91 -8.30
C ALA A 52 12.28 -9.58 -7.13
N ALA A 53 11.05 -9.16 -7.41
CA ALA A 53 10.01 -8.88 -6.40
C ALA A 53 9.64 -10.14 -5.61
N ARG A 54 9.49 -11.29 -6.30
CA ARG A 54 9.31 -12.60 -5.65
C ARG A 54 10.48 -12.96 -4.74
N ALA A 55 11.72 -12.80 -5.22
CA ALA A 55 12.92 -13.09 -4.43
C ALA A 55 13.01 -12.21 -3.18
N ALA A 56 12.76 -10.90 -3.34
CA ALA A 56 12.71 -9.95 -2.23
C ALA A 56 11.62 -10.32 -1.22
N ARG A 57 10.40 -10.63 -1.69
CA ARG A 57 9.28 -11.07 -0.84
C ARG A 57 9.64 -12.29 -0.01
N ARG A 58 10.34 -13.27 -0.60
CA ARG A 58 10.77 -14.48 0.13
C ARG A 58 11.91 -14.20 1.10
N ALA A 59 12.85 -13.33 0.75
CA ALA A 59 13.94 -12.92 1.62
C ALA A 59 13.44 -12.25 2.90
N VAL A 60 12.35 -11.46 2.82
CA VAL A 60 11.73 -10.82 4.00
C VAL A 60 10.69 -11.70 4.71
N GLY A 61 10.54 -12.97 4.32
CA GLY A 61 9.52 -13.85 4.91
C GLY A 61 8.08 -13.40 4.64
N GLY A 62 7.85 -12.65 3.55
CA GLY A 62 6.62 -11.93 3.28
C GLY A 62 5.40 -12.83 3.09
N ALA A 63 4.73 -13.15 4.20
CA ALA A 63 3.47 -13.88 4.23
C ALA A 63 2.24 -12.99 3.98
N TRP A 64 2.44 -11.73 3.57
CA TRP A 64 1.39 -10.71 3.47
C TRP A 64 0.15 -11.18 2.73
N ARG A 65 -0.99 -11.04 3.41
CA ARG A 65 -2.33 -11.39 2.90
C ARG A 65 -3.15 -10.12 2.72
N PHE A 66 -2.87 -9.42 1.62
CA PHE A 66 -3.62 -8.22 1.23
C PHE A 66 -5.08 -8.57 0.91
N ARG A 67 -6.02 -7.76 1.38
CA ARG A 67 -7.45 -7.95 1.10
C ARG A 67 -7.94 -6.87 0.15
N ILE A 68 -8.56 -7.29 -0.96
CA ILE A 68 -9.05 -6.36 -2.00
C ILE A 68 -10.06 -5.33 -1.45
N ARG A 69 -10.75 -5.64 -0.35
CA ARG A 69 -11.64 -4.71 0.35
C ARG A 69 -10.93 -3.41 0.76
N TRP A 70 -9.63 -3.45 1.03
CA TRP A 70 -8.82 -2.29 1.44
C TRP A 70 -8.56 -1.32 0.29
N VAL A 71 -8.71 -1.77 -0.97
CA VAL A 71 -8.68 -0.87 -2.14
C VAL A 71 -9.79 0.18 -2.05
N ARG A 72 -10.90 -0.12 -1.36
CA ARG A 72 -11.98 0.85 -1.12
C ARG A 72 -11.51 2.07 -0.33
N TRP A 73 -10.46 1.94 0.49
CA TRP A 73 -9.87 3.07 1.20
C TRP A 73 -9.34 4.13 0.23
N LEU A 74 -8.75 3.70 -0.90
CA LEU A 74 -8.21 4.59 -1.93
C LEU A 74 -9.30 5.47 -2.57
N LEU A 75 -10.55 5.01 -2.63
CA LEU A 75 -11.66 5.79 -3.18
C LEU A 75 -11.97 7.03 -2.34
N THR A 76 -11.63 7.01 -1.04
CA THR A 76 -11.84 8.15 -0.14
C THR A 76 -10.67 9.13 -0.16
N LEU A 77 -9.51 8.73 -0.69
CA LEU A 77 -8.29 9.54 -0.65
C LEU A 77 -8.37 10.86 -1.41
N PRO A 78 -8.87 10.95 -2.65
CA PRO A 78 -8.77 12.19 -3.43
C PRO A 78 -9.45 13.37 -2.72
N TRP A 79 -10.67 13.16 -2.24
CA TRP A 79 -11.42 14.19 -1.52
C TRP A 79 -10.81 14.49 -0.14
N THR A 80 -10.39 13.45 0.58
CA THR A 80 -9.80 13.62 1.92
C THR A 80 -8.46 14.36 1.84
N ALA A 81 -7.61 14.04 0.86
CA ALA A 81 -6.32 14.68 0.66
C ALA A 81 -6.48 16.17 0.36
N VAL A 82 -7.42 16.56 -0.52
CA VAL A 82 -7.67 17.98 -0.83
C VAL A 82 -8.19 18.72 0.41
N ARG A 83 -9.18 18.16 1.11
CA ARG A 83 -9.77 18.78 2.30
C ARG A 83 -8.76 18.90 3.44
N GLU A 84 -8.05 17.83 3.76
CA GLU A 84 -7.05 17.83 4.83
C GLU A 84 -5.87 18.74 4.48
N SER A 85 -5.48 18.88 3.20
CA SER A 85 -4.45 19.85 2.78
C SER A 85 -4.85 21.29 3.12
N ALA A 86 -6.08 21.68 2.78
CA ALA A 86 -6.57 23.02 3.07
C ALA A 86 -6.65 23.29 4.58
N LEU A 87 -7.17 22.32 5.35
CA LEU A 87 -7.27 22.43 6.81
C LEU A 87 -5.89 22.45 7.48
N ALA A 88 -4.96 21.61 7.02
CA ALA A 88 -3.60 21.55 7.55
C ALA A 88 -2.87 22.88 7.32
N LEU A 89 -3.01 23.46 6.12
CA LEU A 89 -2.43 24.76 5.81
C LEU A 89 -2.97 25.86 6.75
N VAL A 90 -4.29 25.94 6.92
CA VAL A 90 -4.93 26.90 7.84
C VAL A 90 -4.47 26.66 9.28
N LYS A 91 -4.38 25.41 9.72
CA LYS A 91 -3.99 25.03 11.09
C LYS A 91 -2.54 25.41 11.37
N VAL A 92 -1.60 25.12 10.47
CA VAL A 92 -0.18 25.47 10.62
C VAL A 92 0.02 26.98 10.67
N VAL A 93 -0.71 27.74 9.83
CA VAL A 93 -0.63 29.21 9.84
C VAL A 93 -1.17 29.80 11.15
N ARG A 94 -2.29 29.29 11.67
CA ARG A 94 -2.89 29.80 12.92
C ARG A 94 -2.18 29.29 14.18
N HIS A 95 -1.66 28.07 14.13
CA HIS A 95 -1.11 27.33 15.27
C HIS A 95 0.13 26.53 14.84
N PRO A 96 1.29 27.17 14.65
CA PRO A 96 2.49 26.53 14.10
C PRO A 96 3.09 25.44 15.00
N ARG A 97 2.68 25.37 16.27
CA ARG A 97 3.06 24.32 17.23
C ARG A 97 1.96 23.28 17.45
N ALA A 98 0.91 23.27 16.63
CA ALA A 98 -0.14 22.27 16.70
C ALA A 98 0.40 20.89 16.31
N GLY A 99 0.02 19.88 17.08
CA GLY A 99 0.49 18.53 16.85
C GLY A 99 0.32 17.65 18.09
N ARG A 100 -0.12 16.42 17.92
CA ARG A 100 -0.13 15.42 18.99
C ARG A 100 0.20 14.03 18.46
N PHE A 101 0.82 13.22 19.30
CA PHE A 101 0.94 11.79 19.07
C PHE A 101 -0.31 11.09 19.57
N ASP A 102 -0.76 10.11 18.81
CA ASP A 102 -1.90 9.26 19.14
C ASP A 102 -1.59 7.82 18.74
N THR A 103 -2.21 6.86 19.41
CA THR A 103 -2.05 5.43 19.10
C THR A 103 -3.34 4.91 18.51
N VAL A 104 -3.25 4.31 17.32
CA VAL A 104 -4.38 3.76 16.59
C VAL A 104 -4.30 2.25 16.64
N ARG A 105 -5.19 1.66 17.44
CA ARG A 105 -5.33 0.21 17.52
C ARG A 105 -5.96 -0.34 16.25
N LEU A 106 -5.30 -1.34 15.67
CA LEU A 106 -5.82 -2.09 14.53
C LEU A 106 -6.64 -3.30 15.02
N PRO A 107 -7.58 -3.81 14.19
CA PRO A 107 -8.29 -5.03 14.53
C PRO A 107 -7.35 -6.22 14.70
N GLY A 108 -7.63 -7.06 15.70
CA GLY A 108 -6.90 -8.30 15.94
C GLY A 108 -7.12 -9.29 14.80
N GLU A 109 -6.15 -9.39 13.90
CA GLU A 109 -6.14 -10.30 12.76
C GLU A 109 -4.90 -11.21 12.83
N PRO A 110 -4.88 -12.34 12.11
CA PRO A 110 -3.67 -13.15 12.01
C PRO A 110 -2.49 -12.30 11.52
N GLU A 111 -1.30 -12.51 12.09
CA GLU A 111 -0.08 -11.70 11.89
C GLU A 111 0.15 -11.28 10.43
N ALA A 112 0.14 -12.24 9.50
CA ALA A 112 0.30 -11.98 8.06
C ALA A 112 -0.73 -11.02 7.42
N VAL A 113 -1.96 -10.99 7.96
CA VAL A 113 -3.01 -10.03 7.54
C VAL A 113 -2.81 -8.72 8.29
N HIS A 114 -2.51 -8.78 9.59
CA HIS A 114 -2.26 -7.62 10.43
C HIS A 114 -1.12 -6.75 9.88
N ASP A 115 0.03 -7.34 9.53
CA ASP A 115 1.18 -6.63 8.98
C ASP A 115 0.86 -5.99 7.63
N ALA A 116 0.15 -6.73 6.77
CA ALA A 116 -0.30 -6.21 5.48
C ALA A 116 -1.28 -5.05 5.66
N ARG A 117 -2.16 -5.12 6.67
CA ARG A 117 -3.09 -4.05 7.03
C ARG A 117 -2.37 -2.83 7.56
N ALA A 118 -1.42 -3.03 8.47
CA ALA A 118 -0.62 -1.96 9.08
C ALA A 118 0.20 -1.22 8.02
N ALA A 119 0.86 -1.97 7.12
CA ALA A 119 1.59 -1.39 5.98
C ALA A 119 0.66 -0.61 5.04
N ALA A 120 -0.49 -1.19 4.66
CA ALA A 120 -1.45 -0.52 3.79
C ALA A 120 -2.04 0.74 4.46
N ALA A 121 -2.40 0.66 5.74
CA ALA A 121 -2.87 1.77 6.54
C ALA A 121 -1.82 2.89 6.62
N ALA A 122 -0.56 2.55 6.84
CA ALA A 122 0.52 3.53 6.89
C ALA A 122 0.68 4.28 5.56
N VAL A 123 0.56 3.59 4.43
CA VAL A 123 0.56 4.23 3.10
C VAL A 123 -0.64 5.15 2.94
N VAL A 124 -1.86 4.66 3.19
CA VAL A 124 -3.09 5.46 3.00
C VAL A 124 -3.11 6.67 3.93
N ILE A 125 -2.73 6.52 5.19
CA ILE A 125 -2.63 7.62 6.16
C ILE A 125 -1.53 8.59 5.74
N GLY A 126 -0.36 8.10 5.33
CA GLY A 126 0.76 8.95 4.88
C GLY A 126 0.44 9.78 3.63
N CYS A 127 -0.59 9.40 2.87
CA CYS A 127 -1.09 10.19 1.75
C CYS A 127 -2.01 11.36 2.16
N THR A 128 -2.38 11.51 3.43
CA THR A 128 -3.19 12.63 3.90
C THR A 128 -2.39 13.54 4.86
N PRO A 129 -2.33 14.86 4.61
CA PRO A 129 -1.43 15.75 5.35
C PRO A 129 -1.86 16.03 6.80
N GLY A 130 -3.04 15.56 7.22
CA GLY A 130 -3.53 15.71 8.59
C GLY A 130 -2.93 14.71 9.58
N THR A 131 -2.35 13.60 9.11
CA THR A 131 -1.83 12.51 9.95
C THR A 131 -0.62 11.84 9.30
N MET A 132 0.41 11.53 10.09
CA MET A 132 1.60 10.78 9.64
C MET A 132 1.84 9.58 10.56
N VAL A 133 2.17 8.42 10.00
CA VAL A 133 2.59 7.25 10.80
C VAL A 133 4.07 7.38 11.15
N VAL A 134 4.37 7.19 12.43
CA VAL A 134 5.71 7.33 13.01
C VAL A 134 6.32 5.96 13.30
N ALA A 135 5.51 5.02 13.80
CA ALA A 135 5.93 3.66 14.10
C ALA A 135 4.75 2.68 14.02
N SER A 136 5.08 1.39 13.88
CA SER A 136 4.09 0.29 13.82
C SER A 136 4.63 -1.00 14.46
N PRO A 137 4.93 -1.01 15.78
CA PRO A 137 5.34 -2.25 16.46
C PRO A 137 4.18 -3.25 16.62
N ASP A 138 3.04 -2.78 17.15
CA ASP A 138 1.82 -3.58 17.35
C ASP A 138 0.57 -2.75 17.00
N ASP A 139 0.52 -1.52 17.51
CA ASP A 139 -0.44 -0.49 17.12
C ASP A 139 0.25 0.57 16.25
N LEU A 140 -0.54 1.31 15.46
CA LEU A 140 -0.01 2.42 14.66
C LEU A 140 0.18 3.65 15.54
N VAL A 141 1.44 4.07 15.73
CA VAL A 141 1.75 5.35 16.37
C VAL A 141 1.70 6.43 15.29
N VAL A 142 0.80 7.40 15.46
CA VAL A 142 0.58 8.46 14.48
C VAL A 142 0.79 9.83 15.09
N HIS A 143 1.39 10.74 14.33
CA HIS A 143 1.38 12.16 14.61
C HIS A 143 0.21 12.81 13.86
N ARG A 144 -0.71 13.43 14.60
CA ARG A 144 -1.84 14.19 14.06
C ARG A 144 -1.60 15.68 14.15
N LEU A 145 -1.95 16.39 13.09
CA LEU A 145 -1.93 17.86 13.01
C LEU A 145 -3.35 18.44 13.17
N LEU A 146 -4.37 17.73 12.67
CA LEU A 146 -5.76 18.15 12.71
C LEU A 146 -6.51 17.57 13.92
N ASP A 147 -7.43 18.36 14.46
CA ASP A 147 -8.35 17.93 15.51
C ASP A 147 -9.59 17.26 14.89
N GLY A 148 -10.01 16.11 15.44
CA GLY A 148 -11.18 15.36 14.99
C GLY A 148 -10.88 13.98 14.38
N ASP A 149 -11.95 13.28 14.01
CA ASP A 149 -11.90 11.97 13.35
C ASP A 149 -11.59 12.14 11.85
N SER A 150 -10.49 11.55 11.39
CA SER A 150 -10.24 11.42 9.95
C SER A 150 -11.03 10.22 9.44
N ARG A 151 -11.83 10.44 8.38
CA ARG A 151 -12.57 9.35 7.72
C ARG A 151 -11.67 8.19 7.30
N VAL A 152 -10.42 8.49 6.91
CA VAL A 152 -9.44 7.46 6.54
C VAL A 152 -9.03 6.65 7.75
N LEU A 153 -8.79 7.29 8.90
CA LEU A 153 -8.47 6.60 10.15
C LEU A 153 -9.65 5.74 10.63
N ASP A 154 -10.88 6.23 10.51
CA ASP A 154 -12.08 5.47 10.88
C ASP A 154 -12.27 4.23 10.01
N GLU A 155 -12.01 4.35 8.71
CA GLU A 155 -12.13 3.22 7.78
C GLU A 155 -10.99 2.20 7.95
N VAL A 156 -9.80 2.64 8.34
CA VAL A 156 -8.67 1.75 8.69
C VAL A 156 -8.93 0.99 9.99
N ARG A 157 -9.66 1.58 10.94
CA ARG A 157 -10.03 0.93 12.22
C ARG A 157 -11.11 -0.14 12.08
N ARG A 158 -11.89 -0.16 11.00
CA ARG A 158 -12.99 -1.12 10.74
C ARG A 158 -12.52 -2.40 10.08
#